data_AF-A0A1F8WPI1-F1
#
_entry.id   AF-A0A1F8WPI1-F1
#
_cell.length_a   1.000
_cell.length_b   1.000
_cell.length_c   1.000
_cell.angle_alpha   90.00
_cell.angle_beta   90.00
_cell.angle_gamma   90.00
#
_symmetry.space_group_name_H-M   'P 1'
#
loop_
_entity.id
_entity.type
_entity.pdbx_description
1 polymer ?
#
loop_
_entity_poly.entity_id
_entity_poly.type
_entity_poly.pdbx_seq_one_letter_code
_entity_poly.pdbx_strand_id
1 'polypeptide(L)' 'MENQTIKIKDVFVIKETADKGFTQWIKVGVGFINQDGSINVILDSVPLNGKLQIRDRKSKQQAA' A
#
# COMPACT_ATOMS: atom_id res chain seq x y z
N MET A 1 3.50 -15.62 25.30
CA MET A 1 4.20 -14.93 24.20
C MET A 1 3.11 -14.35 23.31
N GLU A 2 2.98 -13.03 23.31
CA GLU A 2 1.89 -12.33 22.63
C GLU A 2 2.15 -12.42 21.12
N ASN A 3 1.26 -13.06 20.38
CA ASN A 3 1.34 -13.14 18.92
C ASN A 3 1.16 -11.72 18.37
N GLN A 4 2.26 -11.03 18.08
CA GLN A 4 2.22 -9.76 17.36
C GLN A 4 1.74 -10.04 15.94
N THR A 5 0.46 -9.77 15.70
CA THR A 5 -0.13 -9.81 14.36
C THR A 5 0.61 -8.80 13.48
N ILE A 6 1.43 -9.29 12.55
CA ILE A 6 2.14 -8.45 11.59
C ILE A 6 1.10 -7.67 10.78
N LYS A 7 1.03 -6.35 10.98
CA LYS A 7 0.12 -5.46 10.24
C LYS A 7 0.71 -5.19 8.86
N ILE A 8 0.27 -5.96 7.88
CA ILE A 8 0.64 -5.78 6.48
C ILE A 8 -0.15 -4.60 5.89
N LYS A 9 0.54 -3.76 5.13
CA LYS A 9 -0.05 -2.65 4.36
C LYS A 9 0.05 -2.91 2.87
N ASP A 10 -0.88 -2.35 2.11
CA ASP A 10 -0.84 -2.31 0.66
C ASP A 10 -0.28 -0.97 0.18
N VAL A 11 0.61 -1.02 -0.81
CA VAL A 11 1.26 0.17 -1.38
C VAL A 11 0.76 0.39 -2.79
N PHE A 12 0.29 1.61 -3.06
CA PHE A 12 -0.33 1.99 -4.32
C PHE A 12 0.38 3.19 -4.94
N VAL A 13 0.44 3.19 -6.27
CA VAL A 13 0.67 4.38 -7.09
C VAL A 13 -0.70 4.96 -7.45
N ILE A 14 -0.83 6.27 -7.30
CA ILE A 14 -2.00 7.01 -7.79
C ILE A 14 -1.68 7.59 -9.17
N LYS A 15 -2.37 7.10 -10.21
CA LYS A 15 -2.32 7.68 -11.54
C LYS A 15 -3.50 8.62 -11.73
N GLU A 16 -3.21 9.91 -11.78
CA GLU A 16 -4.16 10.96 -12.15
C GLU A 16 -4.15 11.07 -13.70
N THR A 17 -5.29 10.94 -14.35
CA THR A 17 -5.40 11.12 -15.81
C THR A 17 -6.05 12.47 -16.08
N ALA A 18 -5.31 13.38 -16.74
CA ALA A 18 -5.73 14.76 -17.00
C ALA A 18 -7.09 14.85 -17.72
N ASP A 19 -7.39 13.88 -18.59
CA ASP A 19 -8.48 14.01 -19.56
C ASP A 19 -9.84 13.48 -19.06
N LYS A 20 -9.88 12.75 -17.94
CA LYS A 20 -11.12 12.05 -17.51
C LYS A 20 -11.45 12.19 -16.02
N GLY A 21 -10.65 12.90 -15.23
CA GLY A 21 -10.86 13.05 -13.78
C GLY A 21 -10.87 11.72 -13.01
N PHE A 22 -10.47 10.62 -13.64
CA PHE A 22 -10.44 9.30 -13.03
C PHE A 22 -9.08 9.04 -12.41
N THR A 23 -9.11 8.71 -11.12
CA THR A 23 -7.94 8.36 -10.33
C THR A 23 -7.79 6.86 -10.30
N GLN A 24 -6.78 6.33 -10.99
CA GLN A 24 -6.49 4.90 -10.98
C GLN A 24 -5.50 4.58 -9.86
N TRP A 25 -5.88 3.60 -9.02
CA TRP A 25 -5.05 3.09 -7.95
C TRP A 25 -4.41 1.79 -8.41
N ILE A 26 -3.10 1.78 -8.54
CA ILE A 26 -2.34 0.62 -9.01
C ILE A 26 -1.55 0.11 -7.82
N LYS A 27 -1.82 -1.11 -7.37
CA LYS A 27 -1.02 -1.74 -6.31
C LYS A 27 0.36 -2.07 -6.87
N VAL A 28 1.40 -1.61 -6.17
CA VAL A 28 2.80 -1.77 -6.60
C VAL A 28 3.68 -2.47 -5.57
N GLY A 29 3.10 -2.88 -4.43
CA GLY A 29 3.86 -3.58 -3.41
C GLY A 29 3.15 -3.68 -2.07
N VAL A 30 3.95 -3.94 -1.04
CA VAL A 30 3.50 -4.17 0.35
C VAL A 30 4.39 -3.42 1.34
N GLY A 31 3.81 -3.06 2.48
CA GLY A 31 4.51 -2.40 3.57
C GLY A 31 4.41 -3.17 4.88
N PHE A 32 5.46 -3.10 5.69
CA PHE A 32 5.53 -3.70 7.04
C PHE A 32 5.96 -2.63 8.03
N ILE A 33 5.27 -2.57 9.18
CA ILE A 33 5.64 -1.67 10.27
C ILE A 33 6.72 -2.34 11.12
N ASN A 34 7.82 -1.64 11.34
CA ASN A 34 8.91 -2.05 12.22
C ASN A 34 8.61 -1.68 13.68
N GLN A 35 9.41 -2.21 14.61
CA GLN A 35 9.23 -1.96 16.05
C GLN A 35 9.35 -0.48 16.42
N ASP A 36 10.18 0.28 15.72
CA ASP A 36 10.39 1.73 15.90
C ASP A 36 9.30 2.60 15.23
N GLY A 37 8.29 1.98 14.62
CA GLY A 37 7.22 2.66 13.91
C GLY A 37 7.56 3.07 12.47
N SER A 38 8.80 2.84 12.02
CA SER A 38 9.16 3.02 10.61
C SER A 38 8.47 1.98 9.73
N ILE A 39 8.37 2.24 8.42
CA ILE A 39 7.72 1.33 7.47
C ILE A 39 8.72 0.91 6.39
N ASN A 40 8.96 -0.39 6.31
CA ASN A 40 9.67 -0.98 5.19
C ASN A 40 8.68 -1.29 4.06
N VAL A 41 9.02 -0.87 2.84
CA VAL A 41 8.21 -1.10 1.64
C VAL A 41 8.97 -1.97 0.65
N ILE A 42 8.32 -3.05 0.21
CA ILE A 42 8.80 -3.90 -0.88
C ILE A 42 7.96 -3.56 -2.12
N LEU A 43 8.63 -3.13 -3.19
CA LEU A 43 7.99 -2.75 -4.44
C LEU A 43 8.22 -3.82 -5.51
N ASP A 44 7.14 -4.18 -6.20
CA ASP A 44 7.16 -5.08 -7.37
C ASP A 44 7.45 -4.30 -8.67
N SER A 45 7.38 -2.96 -8.63
CA SER A 45 7.58 -2.09 -9.78
C SER A 45 8.13 -0.71 -9.38
N VAL A 46 8.76 0.01 -10.32
CA VAL A 46 9.33 1.34 -10.09
C VAL A 46 8.28 2.44 -10.32
N PRO A 47 7.87 3.21 -9.30
CA PRO A 47 6.87 4.26 -9.43
C PRO A 47 7.46 5.53 -10.06
N LEU A 48 7.11 5.81 -11.31
CA LEU A 48 7.66 6.96 -12.06
C LEU A 48 7.03 8.32 -11.70
N ASN A 49 5.86 8.31 -11.06
CA ASN A 49 5.13 9.53 -10.70
C ASN A 49 5.54 10.11 -9.33
N GLY A 50 6.44 9.45 -8.61
CA GLY A 50 6.95 9.90 -7.31
C GLY A 50 5.94 9.93 -6.15
N LYS A 51 4.69 9.48 -6.37
CA LYS A 51 3.62 9.48 -5.35
C LYS A 51 3.21 8.06 -5.00
N LEU A 52 3.42 7.68 -3.73
CA LEU A 52 2.96 6.42 -3.16
C LEU A 52 1.91 6.67 -2.07
N GLN A 53 0.96 5.75 -1.97
CA GLN A 53 -0.01 5.68 -0.89
C GLN A 53 0.10 4.33 -0.20
N ILE A 54 0.24 4.34 1.12
CA ILE A 54 0.35 3.14 1.95
C ILE A 54 -0.93 3.04 2.77
N ARG A 55 -1.69 1.95 2.60
CA ARG A 55 -2.99 1.74 3.27
C ARG A 55 -3.00 0.44 4.05
N ASP A 56 -3.82 0.38 5.09
CA ASP A 56 -4.06 -0.89 5.78
C ASP A 56 -4.69 -1.91 4.83
N ARG A 57 -4.09 -3.11 4.78
CA ARG A 57 -4.65 -4.21 3.99
C ARG A 57 -5.96 -4.64 4.63
N LYS A 58 -7.05 -4.58 3.87
CA LYS A 58 -8.33 -5.12 4.31
C LYS A 58 -8.18 -6.63 4.52
N SER A 59 -8.61 -7.14 5.68
CA SER A 59 -8.66 -8.59 5.90
C SER A 59 -9.71 -9.21 4.98
N LYS A 60 -9.47 -10.44 4.50
CA LYS A 60 -10.38 -11.17 3.60
C LYS A 60 -11.83 -11.30 4.13
N GLN A 61 -12.07 -11.04 5.41
CA GLN A 61 -13.40 -11.07 6.03
C GLN A 61 -14.29 -9.85 5.70
N GLN A 62 -13.75 -8.77 5.12
CA GLN A 62 -14.51 -7.55 4.79
C GLN A 62 -14.85 -7.39 3.30
N ALA A 63 -14.77 -8.47 2.52
CA ALA A 63 -15.01 -8.46 1.08
C ALA A 63 -16.26 -9.27 0.65
N ALA A 64 -17.23 -9.43 1.56
CA ALA A 64 -18.53 -10.05 1.29
C ALA A 64 -19.63 -8.99 1.24
#